data_AF-A0A0A9F6A5-F1
#
_entry.id   AF-A0A0A9F6A5-F1
#
_cell.length_a   1.000
_cell.length_b   1.000
_cell.length_c   1.000
_cell.angle_alpha   90.00
_cell.angle_beta   90.00
_cell.angle_gamma   90.00
#
_symmetry.space_group_name_H-M   'P 1'
#
loop_
_entity.id
_entity.type
_entity.pdbx_description
1 polymer ?
#
loop_
_entity_poly.entity_id
_entity_poly.type
_entity_poly.pdbx_seq_one_letter_code
_entity_poly.pdbx_strand_id
1 'polypeptide(L)' 'MVAMLHVALACVAQQPEQRPSMADVVRMIESVPMDQSPMPEEDRDVSVTSPSIGITTDDGDGRLSY' A
#
# COMPACT_ATOMS: atom_id res chain seq x y z
N MET A 1 13.16 -7.19 -3.07
CA MET A 1 13.20 -5.71 -2.95
C MET A 1 13.95 -4.99 -4.10
N VAL A 2 15.09 -5.50 -4.60
CA VAL A 2 15.93 -4.79 -5.60
C VAL A 2 15.26 -4.54 -6.96
N ALA A 3 14.31 -5.39 -7.36
CA ALA A 3 13.67 -5.30 -8.67
C ALA A 3 12.88 -3.99 -8.90
N MET A 4 12.12 -3.51 -7.91
CA MET A 4 11.39 -2.23 -8.04
C MET A 4 12.33 -1.03 -8.13
N LEU A 5 13.49 -1.09 -7.47
CA LEU A 5 14.50 -0.05 -7.59
C LEU A 5 15.06 0.03 -9.00
N HIS A 6 15.28 -1.11 -9.66
CA HIS A 6 15.72 -1.13 -11.06
C HIS A 6 14.68 -0.49 -12.00
N VAL A 7 13.39 -0.73 -11.77
CA VAL A 7 12.32 -0.06 -12.53
C VAL A 7 12.40 1.46 -12.35
N ALA A 8 12.53 1.92 -11.10
CA ALA A 8 12.63 3.35 -10.80
C ALA A 8 13.83 4.01 -11.49
N LEU A 9 15.02 3.37 -11.43
CA LEU A 9 16.23 3.88 -12.07
C LEU A 9 16.09 3.99 -13.60
N ALA A 10 15.43 3.03 -14.24
CA ALA A 10 15.16 3.09 -15.68
C ALA A 10 14.22 4.26 -16.05
N CYS A 11 13.18 4.50 -15.24
CA CYS A 11 12.24 5.60 -15.45
C CYS A 11 12.87 7.00 -15.34
N VAL A 12 13.96 7.13 -14.58
CA VAL A 12 14.67 8.40 -14.37
C VAL A 12 16.00 8.48 -15.14
N ALA A 13 16.15 7.68 -16.21
CA ALA A 13 17.33 7.75 -17.05
C ALA A 13 17.63 9.20 -17.50
N GLN A 14 18.92 9.53 -17.52
CA GLN A 14 19.43 10.88 -17.81
C GLN A 14 19.00 11.36 -19.21
N GLN A 15 19.01 10.46 -20.18
CA GLN A 15 18.53 10.70 -21.55
C GLN A 15 17.05 10.28 -21.64
N PRO A 16 16.14 11.18 -22.03
CA PRO A 16 14.70 10.88 -22.07
C PRO A 16 14.37 9.75 -23.07
N GLU A 17 15.15 9.60 -24.13
CA GLU A 17 14.98 8.56 -25.15
C GLU A 17 15.28 7.15 -24.62
N GLN A 18 15.98 7.04 -23.49
CA GLN A 18 16.29 5.77 -22.83
C GLN A 18 15.23 5.35 -21.81
N ARG A 19 14.27 6.23 -21.51
CA ARG A 19 13.21 5.92 -20.55
C ARG A 19 12.22 4.93 -21.18
N PRO A 20 11.77 3.93 -20.42
CA PRO A 20 10.77 2.98 -20.91
C PRO A 20 9.45 3.69 -21.23
N SER A 21 8.70 3.15 -22.19
CA SER A 21 7.30 3.56 -22.38
C SER A 21 6.48 3.13 -21.17
N MET A 22 5.33 3.77 -20.93
CA MET A 22 4.45 3.32 -19.83
C MET A 22 4.01 1.86 -19.97
N ALA A 23 3.87 1.35 -21.20
CA ALA A 23 3.57 -0.06 -21.44
C ALA A 23 4.73 -0.98 -20.99
N ASP A 24 5.97 -0.56 -21.18
CA ASP A 24 7.14 -1.29 -20.70
C ASP A 24 7.23 -1.25 -19.18
N VAL A 25 6.95 -0.09 -18.56
CA VAL A 25 6.92 0.07 -17.11
C VAL A 25 5.93 -0.90 -16.47
N VAL A 26 4.71 -1.01 -17.02
CA VAL A 26 3.70 -1.95 -16.51
C VAL A 26 4.20 -3.39 -16.61
N ARG A 27 4.76 -3.79 -17.78
CA ARG A 27 5.34 -5.13 -17.95
C ARG A 27 6.47 -5.42 -16.98
N MET A 28 7.34 -4.44 -16.74
CA MET A 28 8.44 -4.55 -15.78
C MET A 28 7.90 -4.77 -14.36
N ILE A 29 6.89 -4.01 -13.94
CA ILE A 29 6.25 -4.12 -12.63
C ILE A 29 5.58 -5.49 -12.45
N GLU A 30 4.82 -5.95 -13.44
CA GLU A 30 4.14 -7.27 -13.42
C GLU A 30 5.13 -8.44 -13.32
N SER A 31 6.33 -8.28 -13.89
CA SER A 31 7.39 -9.29 -13.85
C SER A 31 8.13 -9.36 -12.51
N VAL A 32 7.93 -8.38 -11.61
CA VAL A 32 8.56 -8.39 -10.29
C VAL A 32 7.88 -9.45 -9.43
N PRO A 33 8.62 -10.48 -8.97
CA PRO A 33 8.05 -11.44 -8.04
C PRO A 33 7.63 -10.70 -6.77
N MET A 34 6.36 -10.83 -6.40
CA MET A 34 5.95 -10.51 -5.04
C MET A 34 6.53 -11.61 -4.17
N ASP A 35 7.63 -11.31 -3.47
CA ASP A 35 7.98 -12.06 -2.27
C ASP A 35 6.74 -12.00 -1.38
N GLN A 36 6.00 -13.09 -1.34
CA GLN A 36 4.99 -13.30 -0.32
C GLN A 36 5.78 -13.30 0.98
N SER A 37 5.83 -12.15 1.65
CA SER A 37 6.29 -12.11 3.03
C SER A 37 5.44 -13.17 3.74
N PRO A 38 6.07 -14.22 4.32
CA PRO A 38 5.31 -15.26 4.99
C PRO A 38 4.39 -14.54 5.97
N MET A 39 3.08 -14.74 5.80
CA MET A 39 2.10 -14.23 6.75
C MET A 39 2.63 -14.59 8.14
N PRO A 40 2.72 -13.65 9.07
CA PRO A 40 3.19 -13.99 10.41
C PRO A 40 2.30 -15.13 10.90
N GLU A 41 2.92 -16.27 11.20
CA GLU A 41 2.27 -17.40 11.84
C GLU A 41 1.53 -16.82 13.05
N GLU A 42 0.19 -16.92 13.04
CA GLU A 42 -0.65 -16.45 14.13
C GLU A 42 -0.32 -17.35 15.34
N ASP A 43 0.66 -16.93 16.14
CA ASP A 43 0.83 -17.48 17.48
C ASP A 43 -0.36 -16.99 18.30
N ARG A 44 -1.41 -17.80 18.23
CA ARG A 44 -2.64 -17.66 18.99
C ARG A 44 -2.32 -17.86 20.47
N ASP A 45 -1.80 -16.84 21.13
CA ASP A 45 -2.03 -16.69 22.55
C ASP A 45 -3.27 -15.82 22.77
N VAL A 46 -4.33 -16.51 23.14
CA VAL A 46 -5.61 -15.96 23.56
C VAL A 46 -5.42 -15.08 24.79
N SER A 47 -6.10 -13.93 24.79
CA SER A 47 -6.41 -13.08 25.94
C SER A 47 -5.40 -11.99 26.31
N VAL A 48 -5.67 -10.76 25.85
CA VAL A 48 -5.96 -9.63 26.74
C VAL A 48 -6.77 -8.55 26.01
N THR A 49 -8.08 -8.59 26.25
CA THR A 49 -9.06 -7.47 26.27
C THR A 49 -8.70 -6.17 25.52
N SER A 50 -9.42 -5.89 24.43
CA SER A 50 -9.73 -4.51 24.01
C SER A 50 -11.24 -4.33 23.88
N PRO A 51 -11.93 -3.83 24.92
CA PRO A 51 -13.20 -3.13 24.77
C PRO A 51 -12.87 -1.63 24.53
N SER A 52 -13.47 -0.88 23.61
CA SER A 52 -14.79 -1.00 23.00
C SER A 52 -14.80 -0.30 21.66
N ILE A 53 -15.63 -0.83 20.75
CA ILE A 53 -16.13 -0.11 19.58
C ILE A 53 -16.97 1.07 20.09
N GLY A 54 -16.62 2.28 19.70
CA GLY A 54 -17.41 3.49 19.93
C GLY A 54 -17.94 4.00 18.60
N ILE A 55 -18.96 3.35 18.06
CA ILE A 55 -19.77 3.90 16.96
C ILE A 55 -21.08 4.35 17.61
N THR A 56 -21.19 5.64 17.93
CA THR A 56 -22.50 6.27 18.04
C THR A 56 -22.80 6.85 16.67
N THR A 57 -23.83 6.32 16.02
CA THR A 57 -24.37 6.87 14.79
C THR A 57 -24.68 8.36 14.94
N ASP A 58 -24.35 9.08 13.88
CA ASP A 58 -24.87 10.41 13.53
C ASP A 58 -26.38 10.52 13.84
N ASP A 59 -26.73 11.47 14.70
CA ASP A 59 -28.04 12.12 14.71
C ASP A 59 -27.77 13.63 14.63
N GLY A 60 -27.48 14.08 13.41
CA GLY A 60 -27.35 15.50 13.10
C GLY A 60 -28.71 16.19 13.14
N ASP A 61 -29.14 16.63 14.32
CA ASP A 61 -30.20 17.61 14.47
C ASP A 61 -29.77 18.76 15.39
N GLY A 62 -29.87 19.98 14.86
CA GLY A 62 -30.15 21.15 15.69
C GLY A 62 -28.97 22.02 16.17
N ARG A 63 -28.75 23.12 15.44
CA ARG A 63 -28.55 24.49 15.98
C ARG A 63 -27.37 24.74 16.94
N LEU A 64 -26.28 25.27 16.40
CA LEU A 64 -25.64 26.42 17.06
C LEU A 64 -25.09 27.41 16.02
N SER A 65 -25.87 28.47 15.85
CA SER A 65 -25.38 29.83 15.61
C SER A 65 -24.26 30.14 16.60
N TYR A 66 -23.13 30.69 16.14
CA TYR A 66 -22.63 32.06 16.37
C TYR A 66 -21.32 32.22 15.61
#